data_AF-A0A0R1NT39-F1
#
_entry.id   AF-A0A0R1NT39-F1
#
_cell.length_a   1.000
_cell.length_b   1.000
_cell.length_c   1.000
_cell.angle_alpha   90.00
_cell.angle_beta   90.00
_cell.angle_gamma   90.00
#
_symmetry.space_group_name_H-M   'P 1'
#
loop_
_entity.id
_entity.type
_entity.pdbx_description
1 polymer ?
#
loop_
_entity_poly.entity_id
_entity_poly.type
_entity_poly.pdbx_seq_one_letter_code
_entity_poly.pdbx_strand_id
1 'polypeptide(L)' 'MPTFQLNLFIEKALVNNFPVIVQFNDQTPDTAGYLKQIAKGRFLITSADKRFHRLFSVSELQAIKKF' A
#
# COMPACT_ATOMS: atom_id res chain seq x y z
N MET A 1 -3.99 -9.27 9.63
CA MET A 1 -4.61 -8.13 10.33
C MET A 1 -6.09 -8.08 9.97
N PRO A 2 -6.98 -7.58 10.86
CA PRO A 2 -8.34 -7.24 10.47
C PRO A 2 -8.32 -6.23 9.31
N THR A 3 -9.11 -6.47 8.26
CA THR A 3 -9.21 -5.60 7.06
C THR A 3 -9.52 -4.14 7.42
N PHE A 4 -10.26 -3.92 8.49
CA PHE A 4 -10.53 -2.59 9.05
C PHE A 4 -9.25 -1.81 9.41
N GLN A 5 -8.28 -2.46 10.05
CA GLN A 5 -7.02 -1.81 10.46
C GLN A 5 -6.16 -1.43 9.25
N LEU A 6 -6.15 -2.27 8.21
CA LEU A 6 -5.44 -1.98 6.96
C LEU A 6 -6.05 -0.77 6.24
N ASN A 7 -7.38 -0.71 6.16
CA ASN A 7 -8.08 0.44 5.55
C ASN A 7 -7.74 1.75 6.28
N LEU A 8 -7.83 1.76 7.61
CA LEU A 8 -7.50 2.95 8.41
C LEU A 8 -6.04 3.38 8.23
N PHE A 9 -5.12 2.42 8.15
CA PHE A 9 -3.71 2.72 7.94
C PHE A 9 -3.47 3.32 6.55
N ILE A 10 -4.07 2.74 5.51
CA ILE A 10 -3.98 3.23 4.13
C ILE A 10 -4.54 4.66 4.05
N GLU A 11 -5.69 4.93 4.66
CA GLU A 11 -6.26 6.29 4.72
C GLU A 11 -5.30 7.27 5.39
N LYS A 12 -4.69 6.90 6.52
CA LYS A 12 -3.68 7.74 7.17
C LYS A 12 -2.45 7.97 6.29
N ALA A 13 -1.99 6.93 5.57
CA ALA A 13 -0.87 7.03 4.65
C ALA A 13 -1.18 7.95 3.46
N LEU A 14 -2.40 7.92 2.95
CA LEU A 14 -2.86 8.81 1.87
C LEU A 14 -2.98 10.26 2.35
N VAL A 15 -3.60 10.49 3.51
CA VAL A 15 -3.82 11.85 4.05
C VAL A 15 -2.50 12.52 4.42
N ASN A 16 -1.60 11.79 5.06
CA ASN A 16 -0.32 12.33 5.52
C ASN A 16 0.82 12.17 4.51
N ASN A 17 0.57 11.50 3.38
CA ASN A 17 1.52 11.26 2.28
C ASN A 17 2.90 10.74 2.76
N PHE A 18 2.92 9.79 3.69
CA PHE A 18 4.18 9.19 4.18
C PHE A 18 4.53 7.89 3.44
N PRO A 19 5.82 7.54 3.35
CA PRO A 19 6.24 6.29 2.72
C PRO A 19 5.84 5.07 3.57
N VAL A 20 5.43 4.01 2.88
CA VAL A 20 5.00 2.74 3.47
C VAL A 20 5.72 1.58 2.83
N ILE A 21 5.79 0.48 3.57
CA ILE A 21 6.21 -0.84 3.08
C ILE A 21 4.95 -1.70 2.97
N VAL A 22 4.71 -2.22 1.78
CA VAL A 22 3.56 -3.07 1.48
C VAL A 22 4.06 -4.48 1.17
N GLN A 23 3.52 -5.45 1.89
CA GLN A 23 3.76 -6.88 1.67
C GLN A 23 2.49 -7.50 1.09
N PHE A 24 2.63 -8.23 -0.01
CA PHE A 24 1.53 -8.84 -0.75
C PHE A 24 1.42 -10.34 -0.46
N ASN A 25 0.22 -10.89 -0.61
CA ASN A 25 -0.06 -12.31 -0.39
C ASN A 25 0.49 -13.23 -1.48
N ASP A 26 1.03 -12.69 -2.57
CA ASP A 26 1.41 -13.42 -3.79
C ASP A 26 2.91 -13.70 -3.92
N GLN A 27 3.64 -13.68 -2.80
CA GLN A 27 5.11 -13.92 -2.72
C GLN A 27 5.97 -12.93 -3.51
N THR A 28 5.39 -11.85 -4.01
CA THR A 28 6.15 -10.77 -4.62
C THR A 28 6.99 -10.02 -3.58
N PRO A 29 8.11 -9.41 -3.99
CA PRO A 29 8.92 -8.60 -3.08
C PRO A 29 8.13 -7.47 -2.44
N ASP A 30 8.42 -7.21 -1.17
CA ASP A 30 7.91 -6.06 -0.45
C ASP A 30 8.22 -4.77 -1.22
N THR A 31 7.21 -3.91 -1.34
CA THR A 31 7.36 -2.64 -2.04
C THR A 31 7.36 -1.49 -1.04
N ALA A 32 8.46 -0.72 -1.02
CA ALA A 32 8.59 0.50 -0.25
C ALA A 32 8.31 1.72 -1.13
N GLY A 33 7.34 2.56 -0.73
CA GLY A 33 6.92 3.67 -1.57
C GLY A 33 5.76 4.50 -1.06
N TYR A 34 5.21 5.33 -1.93
CA TYR A 34 4.07 6.19 -1.65
C TYR A 34 2.78 5.58 -2.20
N LEU A 35 1.69 5.76 -1.47
CA LEU A 35 0.36 5.32 -1.88
C LEU A 35 -0.39 6.44 -2.60
N LYS A 36 -1.15 6.05 -3.62
CA LYS A 36 -2.13 6.91 -4.29
C LYS A 36 -3.42 6.12 -4.49
N GLN A 37 -4.56 6.71 -4.16
CA GLN A 37 -5.84 6.12 -4.49
C GLN A 37 -6.21 6.42 -5.94
N ILE A 38 -6.56 5.38 -6.70
CA ILE A 38 -6.94 5.52 -8.12
C ILE A 38 -8.45 5.35 -8.29
N ALA A 39 -9.06 4.46 -7.49
CA ALA A 39 -10.51 4.30 -7.43
C ALA A 39 -10.93 3.82 -6.02
N LYS A 40 -12.24 3.69 -5.78
CA LYS A 40 -12.75 3.16 -4.52
C LYS A 40 -12.22 1.72 -4.30
N GLY A 41 -11.45 1.53 -3.23
CA GLY A 41 -10.83 0.23 -2.90
C GLY A 41 -9.66 -0.20 -3.80
N ARG A 42 -9.16 0.69 -4.67
CA ARG A 42 -8.01 0.44 -5.56
C ARG A 42 -6.92 1.45 -5.29
N PHE A 43 -5.75 0.95 -4.95
CA PHE A 43 -4.59 1.75 -4.58
C PHE A 43 -3.43 1.44 -5.51
N LEU A 44 -2.60 2.45 -5.74
CA LEU A 44 -1.35 2.37 -6.44
C LEU A 44 -0.23 2.61 -5.44
N ILE A 45 0.72 1.68 -5.32
CA ILE A 45 2.01 1.96 -4.70
C ILE A 45 3.02 2.32 -5.79
N THR A 46 3.76 3.41 -5.56
CA THR A 46 4.90 3.81 -6.37
C THR A 46 6.15 3.74 -5.53
N SER A 47 7.13 2.94 -5.96
CA SER A 47 8.40 2.78 -5.25
C SER A 47 9.12 4.11 -5.08
N ALA A 48 9.95 4.22 -4.05
CA ALA A 48 10.72 5.45 -3.77
C ALA A 48 11.63 5.86 -4.95
N ASP A 49 12.14 4.89 -5.72
CA ASP A 49 12.94 5.11 -6.93
C ASP A 49 12.12 5.37 -8.20
N LYS A 50 10.79 5.40 -8.10
CA LYS A 50 9.82 5.58 -9.20
C LYS A 50 9.92 4.56 -10.34
N ARG A 51 10.60 3.43 -10.13
CA ARG A 51 10.77 2.40 -11.17
C ARG A 51 9.68 1.34 -11.14
N PHE A 52 8.97 1.21 -10.02
CA PHE A 52 7.97 0.19 -9.82
C PHE A 52 6.64 0.80 -9.41
N HIS A 53 5.60 0.41 -10.13
CA HIS A 53 4.23 0.82 -9.90
C HIS A 53 3.37 -0.42 -9.80
N ARG A 54 2.60 -0.54 -8.72
CA ARG A 54 1.70 -1.67 -8.55
C ARG A 54 0.33 -1.25 -8.07
N LEU A 55 -0.68 -1.67 -8.83
CA LEU A 55 -2.08 -1.58 -8.43
C LEU A 55 -2.44 -2.76 -7.53
N PHE A 56 -3.18 -2.49 -6.46
CA PHE A 56 -3.65 -3.50 -5.53
C PHE A 56 -4.94 -3.08 -4.83
N SER A 57 -5.59 -4.08 -4.23
CA SER A 57 -6.70 -3.97 -3.30
C SER A 57 -6.27 -4.44 -1.90
N VAL A 58 -7.01 -4.04 -0.87
CA VAL A 58 -6.65 -4.41 0.52
C VAL A 58 -6.65 -5.92 0.76
N SER A 59 -7.48 -6.68 0.03
CA SER A 59 -7.49 -8.14 0.07
C SER A 59 -6.21 -8.81 -0.43
N GLU A 60 -5.44 -8.11 -1.26
CA GLU A 60 -4.16 -8.61 -1.78
C GLU A 60 -2.99 -8.34 -0.82
N LEU A 61 -3.23 -7.60 0.27
CA LEU A 61 -2.23 -7.26 1.26
C LEU A 61 -2.11 -8.33 2.34
N GLN A 62 -0.86 -8.68 2.64
CA GLN A 62 -0.50 -9.43 3.83
C GLN A 62 -0.29 -8.48 5.01
N ALA A 63 0.47 -7.42 4.78
CA ALA A 63 0.82 -6.42 5.78
C ALA A 63 1.12 -5.06 5.15
N ILE A 64 0.95 -4.01 5.94
CA ILE A 64 1.40 -2.66 5.61
C ILE A 64 2.07 -2.05 6.84
N LYS A 65 3.22 -1.41 6.65
CA LYS A 65 4.00 -0.78 7.72
C LYS A 65 4.46 0.60 7.27
N LYS A 66 4.72 1.48 8.23
CA LYS A 66 5.41 2.74 7.95
C LYS A 66 6.87 2.41 7.61
N PHE A 67 7.41 3.04 6.57
CA PHE A 67 8.84 2.95 6.24
C PHE A 67 9.68 3.59 7.36
#